data_AF-A0A832DUU4-F1
#
_entry.id   AF-A0A832DUU4-F1
#
_cell.length_a   1.000
_cell.length_b   1.000
_cell.length_c   1.000
_cell.angle_alpha   90.00
_cell.angle_beta   90.00
_cell.angle_gamma   90.00
#
_symmetry.space_group_name_H-M   'P 1'
#
loop_
_entity.id
_entity.type
_entity.pdbx_description
1 polymer ?
#
loop_
_entity_poly.entity_id
_entity_poly.type
_entity_poly.pdbx_seq_one_letter_code
_entity_poly.pdbx_strand_id
1 'polypeptide(L)'
;MPFSRRAALAGVALLLTVQPALAAPAAKAKPVATKSAASAFTPSAAAIKAHVSFLADDLLEGRESGTRGYDIAAAYVASQYAVMGVKPAGDKGSYLQQVPLTAFRSVNEGGVSYTGADGKSGALTFGEDYLPVAVAQKAEVSITAPLVFVGYGVVAPERNRDDYAGLDVKGKIVVLLNGAPNGFQTEIRAHYSNTNVKRAEAAKRGAVGVMTLPTSSWEKRRPFQRGVAGYQEWRMTWDDAQGVPYVRGGEAPGLATLSLKGGAKLFSGAPVSLDSVLATAETPDGLVKGFDLPVNVTVQLKTEIEKRKSSNVVGLIEGSDPTLKAQTIVLSAHLDHLGIHGKDADKINNGALDNASGIATMLEVARGFKEAKTKPKRSIVLLAVTAEEKGLIGSEYFANNPTVDKAGIAANVNLDMPILLYDFQDVIAFGADRSTIGPAVARAAGRVGVGLSADPMPEEGLFTRSDHYRFVEQGVPSVFLMTGFKNGGEKGFKDFLATHYHKPTDDLNLPINYEAGARFALVNYQIARELADMPARPAWNKGDFFGTLFGKK
;
A
#
# COMPACT_ATOMS: atom_id res chain seq x y z
N MET A 1 62.09 49.23 -17.21
CA MET A 1 63.33 48.45 -17.45
C MET A 1 63.25 47.18 -16.63
N PRO A 2 63.75 46.02 -17.08
CA PRO A 2 63.83 45.52 -18.46
C PRO A 2 63.41 44.00 -18.47
N PHE A 3 63.39 43.16 -19.50
CA PHE A 3 64.04 43.10 -20.80
C PHE A 3 63.14 42.35 -21.79
N SER A 4 63.26 42.77 -23.04
CA SER A 4 62.80 42.16 -24.26
C SER A 4 63.54 40.86 -24.59
N ARG A 5 62.94 40.03 -25.46
CA ARG A 5 63.67 39.39 -26.58
C ARG A 5 62.72 39.04 -27.74
N ARG A 6 63.06 39.59 -28.90
CA ARG A 6 62.49 39.35 -30.23
C ARG A 6 63.29 38.26 -30.95
N ALA A 7 62.61 37.48 -31.80
CA ALA A 7 63.06 36.97 -33.11
C ALA A 7 61.78 36.38 -33.78
N ALA A 8 61.19 36.93 -34.87
CA ALA A 8 61.65 37.02 -36.28
C ALA A 8 62.02 35.63 -36.86
N LEU A 9 61.56 35.16 -38.03
CA LEU A 9 60.60 35.59 -39.06
C LEU A 9 60.42 34.39 -40.05
N ALA A 10 59.52 34.55 -41.03
CA ALA A 10 59.24 33.72 -42.22
C ALA A 10 58.13 32.66 -42.06
N GLY A 11 57.03 32.63 -42.81
CA GLY A 11 56.66 33.34 -44.03
C GLY A 11 56.19 32.36 -45.09
N VAL A 12 54.88 32.24 -45.32
CA VAL A 12 54.26 31.83 -46.60
C VAL A 12 52.89 32.49 -46.70
N ALA A 13 52.66 33.21 -47.78
CA ALA A 13 51.41 33.87 -48.15
C ALA A 13 50.55 32.95 -49.03
N LEU A 14 49.21 33.00 -48.89
CA LEU A 14 48.33 32.99 -50.06
C LEU A 14 46.91 33.49 -49.73
N LEU A 15 46.40 34.32 -50.64
CA LEU A 15 45.10 34.96 -50.64
C LEU A 15 43.92 33.97 -50.57
N LEU A 16 42.89 34.29 -49.79
CA LEU A 16 41.56 33.73 -49.95
C LEU A 16 40.57 34.83 -50.36
N THR A 17 40.13 34.71 -51.59
CA THR A 17 39.04 35.44 -52.24
C THR A 17 37.72 35.19 -51.51
N VAL A 18 37.02 36.25 -51.12
CA VAL A 18 35.64 36.18 -50.63
C VAL A 18 34.70 35.95 -51.83
N GLN A 19 34.14 34.74 -51.94
CA GLN A 19 32.97 34.48 -52.79
C GLN A 19 31.69 34.48 -51.94
N PRO A 20 30.57 35.02 -52.46
CA PRO A 20 29.29 35.00 -51.77
C PRO A 20 28.71 33.58 -51.83
N ALA A 21 28.51 32.96 -50.67
CA ALA A 21 27.82 31.68 -50.57
C ALA A 21 26.32 31.89 -50.86
N LEU A 22 25.87 31.38 -52.01
CA LEU A 22 24.46 31.12 -52.30
C LEU A 22 23.89 30.21 -51.20
N ALA A 23 22.88 30.70 -50.48
CA ALA A 23 22.14 29.94 -49.50
C ALA A 23 21.37 28.79 -50.19
N ALA A 24 21.86 27.56 -50.04
CA ALA A 24 21.10 26.38 -50.40
C ALA A 24 19.95 26.19 -49.39
N PRO A 25 18.72 25.84 -49.83
CA PRO A 25 17.63 25.56 -48.92
C PRO A 25 17.98 24.32 -48.07
N ALA A 26 17.90 24.48 -46.75
CA ALA A 26 18.08 23.40 -45.79
C ALA A 26 17.12 22.25 -46.12
N ALA A 27 17.66 21.12 -46.58
CA ALA A 27 16.91 19.90 -46.75
C ALA A 27 16.32 19.50 -45.38
N LYS A 28 14.99 19.59 -45.25
CA LYS A 28 14.26 19.03 -44.10
C LYS A 28 14.59 17.55 -44.01
N ALA A 29 15.43 17.17 -43.04
CA ALA A 29 15.67 15.78 -42.71
C ALA A 29 14.31 15.14 -42.39
N LYS A 30 13.90 14.15 -43.19
CA LYS A 30 12.76 13.30 -42.86
C LYS A 30 13.04 12.67 -41.50
N PRO A 31 12.05 12.61 -40.58
CA PRO A 31 12.23 11.84 -39.35
C PRO A 31 12.51 10.41 -39.76
N VAL A 32 13.71 9.93 -39.46
CA VAL A 32 13.99 8.49 -39.47
C VAL A 32 13.14 7.94 -38.34
N ALA A 33 11.99 7.39 -38.70
CA ALA A 33 11.25 6.51 -37.82
C ALA A 33 12.19 5.35 -37.49
N THR A 34 12.86 5.43 -36.34
CA THR A 34 13.37 4.24 -35.69
C THR A 34 12.15 3.35 -35.50
N LYS A 35 12.06 2.28 -36.31
CA LYS A 35 11.20 1.15 -35.99
C LYS A 35 11.60 0.73 -34.59
N SER A 36 10.83 1.18 -33.60
CA SER A 36 10.83 0.61 -32.26
C SER A 36 10.83 -0.89 -32.45
N ALA A 37 11.77 -1.60 -31.81
CA ALA A 37 11.67 -3.04 -31.68
C ALA A 37 10.34 -3.31 -30.99
N ALA A 38 9.29 -3.54 -31.80
CA ALA A 38 7.99 -3.98 -31.34
C ALA A 38 8.25 -5.13 -30.37
N SER A 39 7.64 -5.07 -29.19
CA SER A 39 7.90 -6.03 -28.13
C SER A 39 7.83 -7.44 -28.70
N ALA A 40 8.90 -8.22 -28.52
CA ALA A 40 8.89 -9.64 -28.87
C ALA A 40 7.84 -10.46 -28.08
N PHE A 41 7.18 -9.83 -27.12
CA PHE A 41 6.08 -10.37 -26.35
C PHE A 41 4.74 -9.84 -26.89
N THR A 42 3.85 -10.76 -27.23
CA THR A 42 2.44 -10.48 -27.54
C THR A 42 1.60 -11.06 -26.39
N PRO A 43 0.90 -10.23 -25.61
CA PRO A 43 0.05 -10.72 -24.54
C PRO A 43 -1.17 -11.49 -25.09
N SER A 44 -1.71 -12.42 -24.32
CA SER A 44 -2.84 -13.27 -24.70
C SER A 44 -4.05 -13.00 -23.82
N ALA A 45 -5.10 -12.40 -24.40
CA ALA A 45 -6.38 -12.21 -23.73
C ALA A 45 -7.00 -13.56 -23.28
N ALA A 46 -6.81 -14.61 -24.08
CA ALA A 46 -7.26 -15.96 -23.74
C ALA A 46 -6.51 -16.54 -22.52
N ALA A 47 -5.21 -16.25 -22.37
CA ALA A 47 -4.45 -16.67 -21.19
C ALA A 47 -4.90 -15.92 -19.93
N ILE A 48 -5.08 -14.60 -20.02
CA ILE A 48 -5.65 -13.80 -18.93
C ILE A 48 -7.01 -14.36 -18.51
N LYS A 49 -7.89 -14.62 -19.48
CA LYS A 49 -9.21 -15.22 -19.23
C LYS A 49 -9.08 -16.55 -18.51
N ALA A 50 -8.23 -17.46 -18.98
CA ALA A 50 -8.06 -18.76 -18.36
C ALA A 50 -7.57 -18.67 -16.90
N HIS A 51 -6.62 -17.78 -16.61
CA HIS A 51 -6.14 -17.54 -15.25
C HIS A 51 -7.22 -16.95 -14.34
N VAL A 52 -7.92 -15.92 -14.80
CA VAL A 52 -9.03 -15.30 -14.04
C VAL A 52 -10.14 -16.31 -13.80
N SER A 53 -10.54 -17.07 -14.82
CA SER A 53 -11.60 -18.08 -14.71
C SER A 53 -11.28 -19.16 -13.68
N PHE A 54 -10.04 -19.66 -13.64
CA PHE A 54 -9.66 -20.64 -12.63
C PHE A 54 -9.57 -20.02 -11.23
N LEU A 55 -8.92 -18.87 -11.13
CA LEU A 55 -8.68 -18.24 -9.83
C LEU A 55 -9.99 -17.82 -9.18
N ALA A 56 -10.94 -17.27 -9.95
CA ALA A 56 -12.26 -16.85 -9.48
C ALA A 56 -13.33 -17.96 -9.53
N ASP A 57 -12.94 -19.23 -9.63
CA ASP A 57 -13.88 -20.35 -9.62
C ASP A 57 -14.36 -20.66 -8.18
N ASP A 58 -15.62 -21.06 -8.03
CA ASP A 58 -16.23 -21.47 -6.75
C ASP A 58 -15.45 -22.60 -6.07
N LEU A 59 -14.75 -23.44 -6.84
CA LEU A 59 -13.88 -24.51 -6.34
C LEU A 59 -12.80 -24.01 -5.37
N LEU A 60 -12.43 -22.72 -5.47
CA LEU A 60 -11.42 -22.06 -4.65
C LEU A 60 -12.05 -21.30 -3.47
N GLU A 61 -13.36 -21.40 -3.25
CA GLU A 61 -14.04 -20.98 -2.01
C GLU A 61 -13.74 -19.52 -1.61
N GLY A 62 -13.51 -18.64 -2.59
CA GLY A 62 -13.16 -17.24 -2.41
C GLY A 62 -11.76 -16.96 -1.85
N ARG A 63 -10.88 -17.97 -1.79
CA ARG A 63 -9.45 -17.84 -1.51
C ARG A 63 -9.10 -17.06 -0.24
N GLU A 64 -9.88 -17.18 0.85
CA GLU A 64 -9.48 -16.52 2.11
C GLU A 64 -8.16 -17.11 2.62
N SER A 65 -7.26 -16.22 3.06
CA SER A 65 -5.95 -16.60 3.59
C SER A 65 -6.05 -17.64 4.72
N GLY A 66 -5.27 -18.71 4.59
CA GLY A 66 -5.28 -19.83 5.52
C GLY A 66 -6.45 -20.81 5.37
N THR A 67 -7.12 -20.80 4.22
CA THR A 67 -8.12 -21.80 3.84
C THR A 67 -7.62 -22.71 2.72
N ARG A 68 -8.32 -23.84 2.53
CA ARG A 68 -8.06 -24.80 1.43
C ARG A 68 -8.08 -24.13 0.06
N GLY A 69 -9.03 -23.23 -0.16
CA GLY A 69 -9.18 -22.48 -1.40
C GLY A 69 -7.95 -21.65 -1.75
N TYR A 70 -7.36 -20.99 -0.75
CA TYR A 70 -6.11 -20.25 -0.91
C TYR A 70 -4.93 -21.18 -1.23
N ASP A 71 -4.80 -22.31 -0.53
CA ASP A 71 -3.71 -23.27 -0.76
C ASP A 71 -3.71 -23.79 -2.22
N ILE A 72 -4.90 -24.04 -2.78
CA ILE A 72 -5.06 -24.42 -4.20
C ILE A 72 -4.62 -23.29 -5.12
N ALA A 73 -5.01 -22.05 -4.84
CA ALA A 73 -4.60 -20.88 -5.61
C ALA A 73 -3.08 -20.70 -5.60
N ALA A 74 -2.45 -20.83 -4.42
CA ALA A 74 -1.00 -20.71 -4.26
C ALA A 74 -0.25 -21.81 -5.02
N ALA A 75 -0.73 -23.06 -4.92
CA ALA A 75 -0.19 -24.19 -5.68
C ALA A 75 -0.34 -23.99 -7.19
N TYR A 76 -1.46 -23.42 -7.64
CA TYR A 76 -1.67 -23.07 -9.03
C TYR A 76 -0.65 -22.07 -9.54
N VAL A 77 -0.48 -20.92 -8.85
CA VAL A 77 0.50 -19.89 -9.24
C VAL A 77 1.92 -20.47 -9.25
N ALA A 78 2.30 -21.23 -8.23
CA ALA A 78 3.60 -21.90 -8.18
C ALA A 78 3.80 -22.87 -9.37
N SER A 79 2.76 -23.61 -9.75
CA SER A 79 2.78 -24.51 -10.90
C SER A 79 2.92 -23.75 -12.22
N GLN A 80 2.24 -22.61 -12.38
CA GLN A 80 2.38 -21.75 -13.55
C GLN A 80 3.82 -21.21 -13.67
N TYR A 81 4.41 -20.75 -12.56
CA TYR A 81 5.82 -20.35 -12.53
C TYR A 81 6.76 -21.51 -12.93
N ALA A 82 6.53 -22.72 -12.40
CA ALA A 82 7.33 -23.89 -12.72
C ALA A 82 7.26 -24.26 -14.21
N VAL A 83 6.05 -24.31 -14.79
CA VAL A 83 5.83 -24.61 -16.21
C VAL A 83 6.53 -23.59 -17.12
N MET A 84 6.54 -22.31 -16.73
CA MET A 84 7.25 -21.25 -17.45
C MET A 84 8.78 -21.27 -17.24
N GLY A 85 9.29 -22.10 -16.33
CA GLY A 85 10.71 -22.13 -15.96
C GLY A 85 11.18 -20.87 -15.22
N VAL A 86 10.29 -20.21 -14.49
CA VAL A 86 10.63 -19.20 -13.47
C VAL A 86 11.29 -19.94 -12.30
N LYS A 87 12.39 -19.42 -11.74
CA LYS A 87 13.08 -20.08 -10.63
C LYS A 87 12.28 -19.93 -9.33
N PRO A 88 12.23 -20.95 -8.46
CA PRO A 88 11.68 -20.78 -7.11
C PRO A 88 12.53 -19.80 -6.30
N ALA A 89 11.86 -18.93 -5.54
CA ALA A 89 12.51 -17.95 -4.67
C ALA A 89 11.78 -17.76 -3.34
N GLY A 90 10.98 -18.74 -2.92
CA GLY A 90 10.42 -18.85 -1.57
C GLY A 90 11.39 -19.55 -0.62
N ASP A 91 10.86 -20.06 0.48
CA ASP A 91 11.66 -20.68 1.54
C ASP A 91 12.31 -21.97 1.05
N LYS A 92 13.56 -22.20 1.47
CA LYS A 92 14.32 -23.44 1.25
C LYS A 92 14.35 -23.90 -0.22
N GLY A 93 14.35 -22.95 -1.16
CA GLY A 93 14.37 -23.23 -2.61
C GLY A 93 13.04 -23.67 -3.20
N SER A 94 11.91 -23.47 -2.50
CA SER A 94 10.55 -23.68 -3.01
C SER A 94 9.97 -22.39 -3.61
N TYR A 95 8.75 -22.44 -4.18
CA TYR A 95 8.02 -21.22 -4.53
C TYR A 95 7.29 -20.58 -3.35
N LEU A 96 7.15 -21.28 -2.22
CA LEU A 96 6.32 -20.81 -1.11
C LEU A 96 7.19 -20.17 -0.03
N GLN A 97 6.91 -18.92 0.30
CA GLN A 97 7.37 -18.31 1.54
C GLN A 97 6.27 -18.48 2.58
N GLN A 98 6.54 -19.25 3.63
CA GLN A 98 5.59 -19.47 4.71
C GLN A 98 5.38 -18.17 5.49
N VAL A 99 4.11 -17.79 5.66
CA VAL A 99 3.71 -16.66 6.50
C VAL A 99 3.03 -17.23 7.75
N PRO A 100 3.69 -17.15 8.93
CA PRO A 100 3.14 -17.68 10.17
C PRO A 100 2.05 -16.74 10.68
N LEU A 101 0.79 -16.97 10.29
CA LEU A 101 -0.31 -16.08 10.63
C LEU A 101 -0.79 -16.31 12.07
N THR A 102 -1.12 -15.22 12.75
CA THR A 102 -1.93 -15.23 13.97
C THR A 102 -3.25 -14.52 13.67
N ALA A 103 -4.35 -15.26 13.74
CA ALA A 103 -5.70 -14.72 13.69
C ALA A 103 -6.17 -14.36 15.11
N PHE A 104 -6.89 -13.25 15.26
CA PHE A 104 -7.39 -12.81 16.55
C PHE A 104 -8.69 -12.00 16.44
N ARG A 105 -9.56 -12.09 17.45
CA ARG A 105 -10.82 -11.34 17.53
C ARG A 105 -11.29 -11.12 18.97
N SER A 106 -12.22 -10.19 19.17
CA SER A 106 -12.85 -9.96 20.47
C SER A 106 -13.79 -11.12 20.83
N VAL A 107 -13.64 -11.70 22.03
CA VAL A 107 -14.49 -12.82 22.49
C VAL A 107 -15.89 -12.34 22.88
N ASN A 108 -15.97 -11.14 23.46
CA ASN A 108 -17.20 -10.52 23.92
C ASN A 108 -17.07 -9.00 23.87
N GLU A 109 -18.06 -8.31 24.40
CA GLU A 109 -18.18 -6.84 24.41
C GLU A 109 -17.07 -6.14 25.23
N GLY A 110 -16.33 -6.87 26.06
CA GLY A 110 -15.36 -6.31 27.00
C GLY A 110 -16.04 -5.48 28.10
N GLY A 111 -15.25 -4.63 28.75
CA GLY A 111 -15.74 -3.69 29.75
C GLY A 111 -14.90 -2.41 29.75
N VAL A 112 -15.56 -1.25 29.74
CA VAL A 112 -14.93 0.05 29.95
C VAL A 112 -15.71 0.81 31.01
N SER A 113 -15.05 1.09 32.14
CA SER A 113 -15.60 1.88 33.23
C SER A 113 -14.67 3.02 33.59
N TYR A 114 -15.21 4.06 34.21
CA TYR A 114 -14.45 5.25 34.57
C TYR A 114 -14.84 5.73 35.97
N THR A 115 -13.89 6.35 36.66
CA THR A 115 -14.10 7.06 37.91
C THR A 115 -13.60 8.49 37.73
N GLY A 116 -14.51 9.46 37.87
CA GLY A 116 -14.22 10.88 37.80
C GLY A 116 -13.42 11.36 39.00
N ALA A 117 -12.77 12.52 38.85
CA ALA A 117 -12.07 13.20 39.93
C ALA A 117 -13.00 13.58 41.10
N ASP A 118 -14.31 13.67 40.86
CA ASP A 118 -15.36 13.87 41.86
C ASP A 118 -15.77 12.59 42.61
N GLY A 119 -15.09 11.46 42.33
CA GLY A 119 -15.36 10.14 42.91
C GLY A 119 -16.55 9.41 42.30
N LYS A 120 -17.31 10.03 41.36
CA LYS A 120 -18.42 9.35 40.70
C LYS A 120 -17.88 8.34 39.70
N SER A 121 -18.44 7.14 39.73
CA SER A 121 -18.08 6.09 38.78
C SER A 121 -19.22 5.83 37.80
N GLY A 122 -18.86 5.43 36.59
CA GLY A 122 -19.79 5.08 35.53
C GLY A 122 -19.22 3.99 34.62
N ALA A 123 -20.07 3.40 33.81
CA ALA A 123 -19.68 2.46 32.76
C ALA A 123 -20.05 3.04 31.38
N LEU A 124 -19.23 2.72 30.38
CA LEU A 124 -19.59 2.92 28.99
C LEU A 124 -20.43 1.74 28.52
N THR A 125 -21.43 2.02 27.70
CA THR A 125 -22.33 1.03 27.11
C THR A 125 -21.74 0.54 25.79
N PHE A 126 -21.53 -0.78 25.66
CA PHE A 126 -21.10 -1.38 24.39
C PHE A 126 -22.09 -1.05 23.27
N GLY A 127 -21.57 -0.81 22.06
CA GLY A 127 -22.40 -0.54 20.88
C GLY A 127 -23.06 0.84 20.85
N GLU A 128 -22.99 1.60 21.95
CA GLU A 128 -23.42 3.00 22.02
C GLU A 128 -22.26 3.96 22.28
N ASP A 129 -21.41 3.64 23.26
CA ASP A 129 -20.33 4.50 23.73
C ASP A 129 -18.95 4.02 23.26
N TYR A 130 -18.78 2.70 23.14
CA TYR A 130 -17.51 2.11 22.74
C TYR A 130 -17.65 0.77 22.01
N LEU A 131 -16.57 0.38 21.32
CA LEU A 131 -16.32 -0.96 20.81
C LEU A 131 -14.95 -1.43 21.29
N PRO A 132 -14.81 -2.69 21.76
CA PRO A 132 -13.52 -3.23 22.19
C PRO A 132 -12.58 -3.44 21.01
N VAL A 133 -11.27 -3.37 21.27
CA VAL A 133 -10.23 -3.67 20.27
C VAL A 133 -9.48 -4.93 20.70
N ALA A 134 -9.53 -5.97 19.88
CA ALA A 134 -8.80 -7.21 20.12
C ALA A 134 -7.26 -7.00 20.09
N VAL A 135 -6.54 -7.67 20.99
CA VAL A 135 -5.08 -7.54 21.16
C VAL A 135 -4.39 -8.85 20.81
N ALA A 136 -3.71 -8.89 19.67
CA ALA A 136 -3.11 -10.11 19.10
C ALA A 136 -2.12 -10.83 20.04
N GLN A 137 -1.46 -10.12 20.95
CA GLN A 137 -0.43 -10.67 21.84
C GLN A 137 -0.96 -11.11 23.22
N LYS A 138 -2.22 -10.82 23.57
CA LYS A 138 -2.76 -11.07 24.92
C LYS A 138 -4.20 -11.56 24.87
N ALA A 139 -4.42 -12.76 25.43
CA ALA A 139 -5.77 -13.32 25.56
C ALA A 139 -6.66 -12.50 26.51
N GLU A 140 -6.07 -11.86 27.52
CA GLU A 140 -6.77 -10.95 28.43
C GLU A 140 -5.97 -9.67 28.64
N VAL A 141 -6.67 -8.54 28.66
CA VAL A 141 -6.11 -7.23 29.02
C VAL A 141 -6.98 -6.66 30.14
N SER A 142 -6.34 -6.26 31.25
CA SER A 142 -6.97 -5.48 32.32
C SER A 142 -6.04 -4.34 32.69
N ILE A 143 -6.46 -3.10 32.44
CA ILE A 143 -5.66 -1.89 32.68
C ILE A 143 -6.53 -0.87 33.38
N THR A 144 -6.01 -0.30 34.46
CA THR A 144 -6.57 0.90 35.11
C THR A 144 -5.53 2.00 35.04
N ALA A 145 -5.86 3.12 34.41
CA ALA A 145 -4.93 4.24 34.26
C ALA A 145 -5.67 5.57 34.06
N PRO A 146 -5.03 6.72 34.35
CA PRO A 146 -5.54 8.03 33.96
C PRO A 146 -5.65 8.16 32.43
N LEU A 147 -6.56 9.02 31.97
CA LEU A 147 -6.70 9.38 30.56
C LEU A 147 -6.03 10.72 30.24
N VAL A 148 -5.40 10.79 29.06
CA VAL A 148 -4.89 12.03 28.47
C VAL A 148 -5.38 12.15 27.04
N PHE A 149 -5.97 13.28 26.69
CA PHE A 149 -6.36 13.58 25.32
C PHE A 149 -5.21 14.29 24.60
N VAL A 150 -4.89 13.86 23.38
CA VAL A 150 -3.71 14.34 22.63
C VAL A 150 -4.07 14.93 21.27
N GLY A 151 -5.28 15.44 21.08
CA GLY A 151 -5.72 15.92 19.77
C GLY A 151 -5.71 14.79 18.74
N TYR A 152 -5.06 14.98 17.59
CA TYR A 152 -4.90 13.90 16.61
C TYR A 152 -3.76 12.93 16.97
N GLY A 153 -2.89 13.23 17.94
CA GLY A 153 -1.72 12.41 18.25
C GLY A 153 -0.69 12.37 17.11
N VAL A 154 -0.63 13.44 16.31
CA VAL A 154 0.29 13.57 15.16
C VAL A 154 1.58 14.25 15.59
N VAL A 155 2.71 13.64 15.22
CA VAL A 155 4.05 14.25 15.31
C VAL A 155 4.62 14.33 13.91
N ALA A 156 4.66 15.55 13.37
CA ALA A 156 5.07 15.89 12.02
C ALA A 156 6.11 17.03 12.07
N PRO A 157 7.40 16.71 12.33
CA PRO A 157 8.45 17.70 12.48
C PRO A 157 8.63 18.59 11.24
N GLU A 158 8.43 18.03 10.05
CA GLU A 158 8.47 18.74 8.76
C GLU A 158 7.37 19.82 8.63
N ARG A 159 6.38 19.79 9.52
CA ARG A 159 5.32 20.80 9.63
C ARG A 159 5.32 21.52 10.98
N ASN A 160 6.41 21.41 11.76
CA ASN A 160 6.54 21.97 13.11
C ASN A 160 5.37 21.59 14.04
N ARG A 161 4.88 20.35 13.96
CA ARG A 161 3.76 19.87 14.77
C ARG A 161 4.18 18.71 15.67
N ASP A 162 3.88 18.86 16.95
CA ASP A 162 3.90 17.77 17.93
C ASP A 162 2.66 17.90 18.83
N ASP A 163 1.67 17.05 18.60
CA ASP A 163 0.42 17.05 19.38
C ASP A 163 0.61 16.62 20.85
N TYR A 164 1.77 16.04 21.19
CA TYR A 164 2.14 15.66 22.55
C TYR A 164 2.94 16.76 23.28
N ALA A 165 3.27 17.86 22.62
CA ALA A 165 4.10 18.92 23.20
C ALA A 165 3.51 19.43 24.53
N GLY A 166 4.28 19.30 25.61
CA GLY A 166 3.88 19.74 26.96
C GLY A 166 2.97 18.78 27.72
N LEU A 167 2.69 17.58 27.19
CA LEU A 167 1.87 16.57 27.85
C LEU A 167 2.73 15.46 28.47
N ASP A 168 2.40 15.05 29.69
CA ASP A 168 2.90 13.80 30.26
C ASP A 168 1.91 12.67 29.97
N VAL A 169 2.33 11.73 29.12
CA VAL A 169 1.51 10.57 28.72
C VAL A 169 2.04 9.25 29.29
N LYS A 170 3.12 9.27 30.06
CA LYS A 170 3.75 8.07 30.58
C LYS A 170 2.82 7.40 31.60
N GLY A 171 2.55 6.11 31.42
CA GLY A 171 1.65 5.36 32.31
C GLY A 171 0.16 5.66 32.10
N LYS A 172 -0.21 6.50 31.12
CA LYS A 172 -1.60 6.89 30.86
C LYS A 172 -2.18 6.19 29.63
N ILE A 173 -3.50 6.12 29.57
CA ILE A 173 -4.21 5.77 28.33
C ILE A 173 -4.41 7.04 27.52
N VAL A 174 -4.00 7.01 26.26
CA VAL A 174 -4.11 8.14 25.34
C VAL A 174 -5.44 8.08 24.60
N VAL A 175 -6.20 9.17 24.58
CA VAL A 175 -7.34 9.38 23.68
C VAL A 175 -6.90 10.24 22.51
N LEU A 176 -7.07 9.74 21.29
CA LEU A 176 -6.70 10.46 20.06
C LEU A 176 -7.84 10.50 19.05
N LEU A 177 -7.88 11.54 18.23
CA LEU A 177 -8.85 11.69 17.16
C LEU A 177 -8.52 10.79 15.96
N ASN A 178 -9.54 10.21 15.31
CA ASN A 178 -9.38 9.57 14.00
C ASN A 178 -9.03 10.60 12.92
N GLY A 179 -8.38 10.15 11.84
CA GLY A 179 -7.97 11.04 10.75
C GLY A 179 -6.74 11.89 11.10
N ALA A 180 -6.49 12.94 10.36
CA ALA A 180 -5.43 13.91 10.59
C ALA A 180 -5.88 15.28 10.05
N PRO A 181 -5.21 16.38 10.40
CA PRO A 181 -5.62 17.73 10.00
C PRO A 181 -5.87 17.84 8.50
N ASN A 182 -6.96 18.51 8.12
CA ASN A 182 -7.44 18.55 6.74
C ASN A 182 -6.51 19.34 5.80
N GLY A 183 -5.66 20.22 6.32
CA GLY A 183 -4.67 20.99 5.56
C GLY A 183 -3.39 20.23 5.22
N PHE A 184 -3.26 18.97 5.62
CA PHE A 184 -2.15 18.12 5.20
C PHE A 184 -2.36 17.67 3.75
N GLN A 185 -1.29 17.56 2.95
CA GLN A 185 -1.35 16.93 1.64
C GLN A 185 -1.88 15.50 1.80
N THR A 186 -2.76 15.04 0.92
CA THR A 186 -3.60 13.89 1.23
C THR A 186 -2.86 12.61 1.58
N GLU A 187 -1.77 12.27 0.89
CA GLU A 187 -1.02 11.04 1.19
C GLU A 187 -0.25 11.16 2.52
N ILE A 188 0.30 12.34 2.81
CA ILE A 188 0.88 12.66 4.13
C ILE A 188 -0.21 12.58 5.21
N ARG A 189 -1.40 13.11 4.93
CA ARG A 189 -2.57 13.01 5.81
C ARG A 189 -2.98 11.56 6.02
N ALA A 190 -2.97 10.72 4.99
CA ALA A 190 -3.31 9.31 5.07
C ALA A 190 -2.31 8.55 5.96
N HIS A 191 -1.00 8.81 5.78
CA HIS A 191 0.05 8.30 6.65
C HIS A 191 -0.21 8.66 8.12
N TYR A 192 -0.39 9.95 8.43
CA TYR A 192 -0.64 10.38 9.81
C TYR A 192 -2.04 10.03 10.34
N SER A 193 -3.00 9.73 9.48
CA SER A 193 -4.33 9.22 9.88
C SER A 193 -4.28 7.75 10.31
N ASN A 194 -3.23 7.02 9.91
CA ASN A 194 -3.06 5.62 10.28
C ASN A 194 -2.88 5.49 11.79
N THR A 195 -3.80 4.76 12.43
CA THR A 195 -3.79 4.58 13.89
C THR A 195 -2.51 3.90 14.38
N ASN A 196 -1.89 3.04 13.59
CA ASN A 196 -0.63 2.40 13.97
C ASN A 196 0.53 3.39 14.06
N VAL A 197 0.59 4.40 13.18
CA VAL A 197 1.60 5.47 13.24
C VAL A 197 1.44 6.26 14.54
N LYS A 198 0.21 6.65 14.88
CA LYS A 198 -0.10 7.39 16.10
C LYS A 198 0.14 6.58 17.37
N ARG A 199 -0.21 5.30 17.33
CA ARG A 199 0.00 4.35 18.44
C ARG A 199 1.48 4.12 18.70
N ALA A 200 2.31 4.06 17.65
CA ALA A 200 3.77 3.99 17.82
C ALA A 200 4.29 5.22 18.56
N GLU A 201 3.76 6.40 18.23
CA GLU A 201 4.18 7.64 18.87
C GLU A 201 3.75 7.71 20.34
N ALA A 202 2.52 7.31 20.65
CA ALA A 202 2.04 7.16 22.02
C ALA A 202 2.92 6.18 22.82
N ALA A 203 3.23 5.01 22.23
CA ALA A 203 4.06 3.98 22.86
C ALA A 203 5.48 4.48 23.14
N LYS A 204 6.13 5.17 22.20
CA LYS A 204 7.47 5.77 22.42
C LYS A 204 7.52 6.72 23.61
N ARG A 205 6.39 7.36 23.95
CA ARG A 205 6.27 8.30 25.09
C ARG A 205 5.79 7.63 26.37
N GLY A 206 5.63 6.30 26.36
CA GLY A 206 5.29 5.51 27.54
C GLY A 206 3.80 5.40 27.83
N ALA A 207 2.92 5.70 26.86
CA ALA A 207 1.50 5.41 27.01
C ALA A 207 1.26 3.90 27.18
N VAL A 208 0.30 3.53 28.02
CA VAL A 208 -0.02 2.11 28.32
C VAL A 208 -1.21 1.57 27.52
N GLY A 209 -1.85 2.43 26.72
CA GLY A 209 -2.92 2.05 25.82
C GLY A 209 -3.45 3.24 25.03
N VAL A 210 -4.22 2.96 23.98
CA VAL A 210 -4.80 3.99 23.11
C VAL A 210 -6.30 3.74 22.92
N MET A 211 -7.09 4.81 23.02
CA MET A 211 -8.49 4.86 22.58
C MET A 211 -8.62 5.84 21.41
N THR A 212 -9.41 5.46 20.40
CA THR A 212 -9.66 6.35 19.25
C THR A 212 -11.05 6.98 19.34
N LEU A 213 -11.16 8.26 19.02
CA LEU A 213 -12.40 9.03 19.02
C LEU A 213 -12.63 9.64 17.63
N PRO A 214 -13.81 9.47 17.00
CA PRO A 214 -14.05 10.03 15.68
C PRO A 214 -14.15 11.56 15.73
N THR A 215 -13.75 12.21 14.63
CA THR A 215 -14.17 13.59 14.34
C THR A 215 -15.60 13.59 13.78
N SER A 216 -16.23 14.76 13.72
CA SER A 216 -17.57 14.90 13.11
C SER A 216 -17.59 14.46 11.65
N SER A 217 -16.55 14.80 10.87
CA SER A 217 -16.38 14.37 9.48
C SER A 217 -16.06 12.88 9.36
N TRP A 218 -15.35 12.30 10.32
CA TRP A 218 -15.10 10.86 10.37
C TRP A 218 -16.39 10.08 10.60
N GLU A 219 -17.18 10.47 11.61
CA GLU A 219 -18.46 9.82 11.93
C GLU A 219 -19.43 9.84 10.74
N LYS A 220 -19.48 10.95 9.98
CA LYS A 220 -20.30 11.02 8.76
C LYS A 220 -19.85 10.04 7.67
N ARG A 221 -18.54 9.83 7.52
CA ARG A 221 -17.95 8.96 6.48
C ARG A 221 -17.93 7.49 6.86
N ARG A 222 -17.70 7.21 8.14
CA ARG A 222 -17.56 5.88 8.75
C ARG A 222 -18.32 5.88 10.08
N PRO A 223 -19.67 5.81 10.04
CA PRO A 223 -20.47 5.85 11.25
C PRO A 223 -20.06 4.77 12.24
N PHE A 224 -19.92 5.13 13.52
CA PHE A 224 -19.54 4.22 14.60
C PHE A 224 -20.40 2.94 14.61
N GLN A 225 -21.70 3.09 14.32
CA GLN A 225 -22.65 1.98 14.28
C GLN A 225 -22.30 0.87 13.27
N ARG A 226 -21.56 1.19 12.19
CA ARG A 226 -21.08 0.14 11.26
C ARG A 226 -20.10 -0.82 11.93
N GLY A 227 -19.32 -0.34 12.90
CA GLY A 227 -18.36 -1.16 13.63
C GLY A 227 -19.00 -2.21 14.55
N VAL A 228 -20.26 -2.00 14.97
CA VAL A 228 -20.98 -2.93 15.86
C VAL A 228 -21.17 -4.29 15.21
N ALA A 229 -21.37 -4.36 13.90
CA ALA A 229 -21.53 -5.63 13.19
C ALA A 229 -20.21 -6.42 13.06
N GLY A 230 -19.06 -5.71 13.05
CA GLY A 230 -17.76 -6.30 12.72
C GLY A 230 -16.77 -6.43 13.88
N TYR A 231 -17.14 -6.07 15.12
CA TYR A 231 -16.19 -6.03 16.24
C TYR A 231 -15.58 -7.40 16.64
N GLN A 232 -16.23 -8.50 16.24
CA GLN A 232 -15.75 -9.87 16.44
C GLN A 232 -15.24 -10.52 15.14
N GLU A 233 -15.07 -9.76 14.07
CA GLU A 233 -14.46 -10.30 12.85
C GLU A 233 -13.01 -10.70 13.12
N TRP A 234 -12.59 -11.80 12.48
CA TRP A 234 -11.21 -12.25 12.55
C TRP A 234 -10.29 -11.24 11.88
N ARG A 235 -9.37 -10.70 12.67
CA ARG A 235 -8.21 -9.97 12.19
C ARG A 235 -7.01 -10.90 12.11
N MET A 236 -5.99 -10.49 11.38
CA MET A 236 -4.75 -11.26 11.30
C MET A 236 -3.53 -10.36 11.50
N THR A 237 -2.45 -10.99 11.91
CA THR A 237 -1.07 -10.49 11.83
C THR A 237 -0.16 -11.70 11.54
N TRP A 238 1.15 -11.49 11.45
CA TRP A 238 2.14 -12.56 11.33
C TRP A 238 2.97 -12.66 12.61
N ASP A 239 3.61 -13.79 12.87
CA ASP A 239 4.51 -13.99 14.01
C ASP A 239 5.96 -13.68 13.66
N ASP A 240 6.67 -13.01 14.57
CA ASP A 240 8.12 -12.88 14.47
C ASP A 240 8.85 -14.23 14.62
N ALA A 241 10.18 -14.19 14.50
CA ALA A 241 11.02 -15.38 14.63
C ALA A 241 10.95 -16.06 16.01
N GLN A 242 10.41 -15.38 17.03
CA GLN A 242 10.19 -15.91 18.38
C GLN A 242 8.77 -16.45 18.57
N GLY A 243 7.91 -16.39 17.55
CA GLY A 243 6.52 -16.83 17.61
C GLY A 243 5.58 -15.80 18.25
N VAL A 244 6.04 -14.57 18.45
CA VAL A 244 5.24 -13.49 19.03
C VAL A 244 4.51 -12.76 17.90
N PRO A 245 3.18 -12.57 18.00
CA PRO A 245 2.43 -11.83 16.99
C PRO A 245 3.01 -10.43 16.79
N TYR A 246 3.29 -10.08 15.54
CA TYR A 246 3.82 -8.79 15.13
C TYR A 246 2.76 -7.71 15.34
N VAL A 247 3.18 -6.58 15.93
CA VAL A 247 2.29 -5.51 16.35
C VAL A 247 2.70 -4.20 15.69
N ARG A 248 1.92 -3.79 14.68
CA ARG A 248 2.09 -2.53 13.96
C ARG A 248 1.70 -1.36 14.82
N GLY A 249 2.64 -0.55 15.31
CA GLY A 249 2.32 0.62 16.13
C GLY A 249 2.80 0.55 17.58
N GLY A 250 3.82 -0.25 17.86
CA GLY A 250 4.48 -0.29 19.17
C GLY A 250 3.70 -1.05 20.24
N GLU A 251 4.19 -0.97 21.47
CA GLU A 251 3.75 -1.82 22.59
C GLU A 251 2.42 -1.38 23.23
N ALA A 252 2.01 -0.12 23.06
CA ALA A 252 0.76 0.39 23.64
C ALA A 252 -0.46 -0.19 22.90
N PRO A 253 -1.28 -1.09 23.48
CA PRO A 253 -2.39 -1.71 22.77
C PRO A 253 -3.50 -0.71 22.43
N GLY A 254 -4.22 -0.96 21.35
CA GLY A 254 -5.55 -0.35 21.15
C GLY A 254 -6.52 -0.96 22.16
N LEU A 255 -7.28 -0.12 22.86
CA LEU A 255 -8.17 -0.53 23.95
C LEU A 255 -9.64 -0.42 23.56
N ALA A 256 -10.02 0.69 22.93
CA ALA A 256 -11.39 0.92 22.50
C ALA A 256 -11.48 1.91 21.34
N THR A 257 -12.47 1.71 20.47
CA THR A 257 -13.00 2.78 19.62
C THR A 257 -14.16 3.41 20.37
N LEU A 258 -14.10 4.71 20.63
CA LEU A 258 -15.17 5.47 21.28
C LEU A 258 -16.15 5.99 20.22
N SER A 259 -17.42 6.11 20.57
CA SER A 259 -18.37 6.95 19.84
C SER A 259 -18.27 8.41 20.32
N LEU A 260 -18.92 9.34 19.61
CA LEU A 260 -19.05 10.72 20.10
C LEU A 260 -19.79 10.77 21.46
N LYS A 261 -20.76 9.88 21.70
CA LYS A 261 -21.49 9.76 22.96
C LYS A 261 -20.58 9.27 24.09
N GLY A 262 -19.76 8.24 23.84
CA GLY A 262 -18.78 7.75 24.80
C GLY A 262 -17.69 8.78 25.10
N GLY A 263 -17.20 9.48 24.07
CA GLY A 263 -16.29 10.61 24.22
C GLY A 263 -16.87 11.69 25.13
N ALA A 264 -18.13 12.10 24.93
CA ALA A 264 -18.78 13.11 25.76
C ALA A 264 -18.84 12.72 27.24
N LYS A 265 -19.04 11.44 27.56
CA LYS A 265 -19.00 10.94 28.95
C LYS A 265 -17.60 11.12 29.56
N LEU A 266 -16.54 10.75 28.83
CA LEU A 266 -15.16 10.84 29.31
C LEU A 266 -14.62 12.29 29.38
N PHE A 267 -15.18 13.19 28.57
CA PHE A 267 -14.85 14.63 28.57
C PHE A 267 -15.66 15.44 29.59
N SER A 268 -16.57 14.80 30.35
CA SER A 268 -17.33 15.51 31.37
C SER A 268 -16.41 16.08 32.45
N GLY A 269 -16.50 17.40 32.69
CA GLY A 269 -15.62 18.12 33.61
C GLY A 269 -14.22 18.45 33.07
N ALA A 270 -13.94 18.13 31.80
CA ALA A 270 -12.66 18.46 31.17
C ALA A 270 -12.51 19.99 30.96
N PRO A 271 -11.26 20.51 30.89
CA PRO A 271 -11.02 21.95 30.72
C PRO A 271 -11.49 22.49 29.35
N VAL A 272 -11.64 21.63 28.34
CA VAL A 272 -12.18 21.96 27.02
C VAL A 272 -13.27 20.95 26.68
N SER A 273 -14.43 21.43 26.24
CA SER A 273 -15.55 20.56 25.85
C SER A 273 -15.22 19.77 24.59
N LEU A 274 -15.84 18.59 24.44
CA LEU A 274 -15.69 17.78 23.23
C LEU A 274 -16.16 18.55 21.98
N ASP A 275 -17.25 19.30 22.07
CA ASP A 275 -17.75 20.09 20.93
C ASP A 275 -16.75 21.14 20.46
N SER A 276 -16.08 21.84 21.39
CA SER A 276 -15.02 22.79 21.05
C SER A 276 -13.80 22.09 20.44
N VAL A 277 -13.41 20.93 20.99
CA VAL A 277 -12.35 20.09 20.42
C VAL A 277 -12.66 19.70 18.97
N LEU A 278 -13.88 19.21 18.71
CA LEU A 278 -14.32 18.80 17.37
C LEU A 278 -14.40 19.99 16.42
N ALA A 279 -14.91 21.14 16.86
CA ALA A 279 -14.95 22.36 16.06
C ALA A 279 -13.54 22.81 15.63
N THR A 280 -12.56 22.78 16.56
CA THR A 280 -11.16 23.07 16.24
C THR A 280 -10.56 22.00 15.32
N ALA A 281 -10.86 20.71 15.53
CA ALA A 281 -10.34 19.61 14.73
C ALA A 281 -10.72 19.70 13.25
N GLU A 282 -11.90 20.26 12.93
CA GLU A 282 -12.40 20.41 11.56
C GLU A 282 -11.81 21.63 10.82
N THR A 283 -11.06 22.50 11.50
CA THR A 283 -10.27 23.56 10.84
C THR A 283 -9.15 22.95 9.98
N PRO A 284 -8.65 23.65 8.94
CA PRO A 284 -7.58 23.13 8.10
C PRO A 284 -6.32 22.71 8.88
N ASP A 285 -5.91 23.55 9.82
CA ASP A 285 -4.75 23.35 10.69
C ASP A 285 -5.02 22.36 11.83
N GLY A 286 -6.28 22.21 12.26
CA GLY A 286 -6.70 21.15 13.18
C GLY A 286 -5.86 21.12 14.46
N LEU A 287 -5.46 22.29 14.95
CA LEU A 287 -4.56 22.47 16.09
C LEU A 287 -5.31 22.32 17.41
N VAL A 288 -5.71 21.08 17.69
CA VAL A 288 -6.33 20.70 18.96
C VAL A 288 -5.24 20.49 20.00
N LYS A 289 -5.20 21.34 21.04
CA LYS A 289 -4.29 21.15 22.17
C LYS A 289 -4.79 20.01 23.05
N GLY A 290 -3.89 19.10 23.41
CA GLY A 290 -4.18 18.04 24.36
C GLY A 290 -4.24 18.53 25.82
N PHE A 291 -4.79 17.69 26.69
CA PHE A 291 -4.96 17.93 28.12
C PHE A 291 -5.30 16.63 28.85
N ASP A 292 -5.09 16.59 30.16
CA ASP A 292 -5.55 15.48 31.00
C ASP A 292 -7.08 15.47 31.09
N LEU A 293 -7.67 14.28 30.94
CA LEU A 293 -9.10 14.07 31.18
C LEU A 293 -9.31 13.77 32.68
N PRO A 294 -10.37 14.29 33.31
CA PRO A 294 -10.58 14.22 34.77
C PRO A 294 -11.12 12.85 35.22
N VAL A 295 -10.64 11.76 34.63
CA VAL A 295 -11.11 10.40 34.85
C VAL A 295 -9.96 9.40 34.87
N ASN A 296 -10.08 8.40 35.75
CA ASN A 296 -9.33 7.15 35.65
C ASN A 296 -10.22 6.12 34.95
N VAL A 297 -9.68 5.40 33.97
CA VAL A 297 -10.42 4.41 33.19
C VAL A 297 -9.87 3.02 33.43
N THR A 298 -10.80 2.09 33.58
CA THR A 298 -10.56 0.66 33.76
C THR A 298 -11.11 -0.06 32.52
N VAL A 299 -10.24 -0.79 31.82
CA VAL A 299 -10.55 -1.51 30.58
C VAL A 299 -10.29 -2.99 30.76
N GLN A 300 -11.28 -3.83 30.43
CA GLN A 300 -11.19 -5.29 30.41
C GLN A 300 -11.50 -5.80 29.00
N LEU A 301 -10.59 -6.56 28.42
CA LEU A 301 -10.76 -7.16 27.09
C LEU A 301 -10.41 -8.63 27.13
N LYS A 302 -11.12 -9.42 26.32
CA LYS A 302 -10.80 -10.82 26.06
C LYS A 302 -10.65 -11.03 24.55
N THR A 303 -9.53 -11.63 24.17
CA THR A 303 -9.15 -11.89 22.79
C THR A 303 -9.03 -13.39 22.57
N GLU A 304 -9.69 -13.90 21.54
CA GLU A 304 -9.44 -15.23 21.01
C GLU A 304 -8.27 -15.14 20.03
N ILE A 305 -7.30 -16.05 20.14
CA ILE A 305 -6.07 -16.04 19.34
C ILE A 305 -5.85 -17.45 18.77
N GLU A 306 -5.72 -17.53 17.46
CA GLU A 306 -5.51 -18.78 16.73
C GLU A 306 -4.30 -18.67 15.80
N LYS A 307 -3.46 -19.70 15.76
CA LYS A 307 -2.41 -19.80 14.75
C LYS A 307 -3.01 -20.32 13.45
N ARG A 308 -2.73 -19.64 12.34
CA ARG A 308 -3.08 -20.05 10.98
C ARG A 308 -1.81 -20.10 10.13
N LYS A 309 -1.85 -20.86 9.05
CA LYS A 309 -0.74 -20.93 8.09
C LYS A 309 -1.24 -20.41 6.77
N SER A 310 -0.41 -19.63 6.10
CA SER A 310 -0.59 -19.27 4.70
C SER A 310 0.78 -19.05 4.06
N SER A 311 0.84 -18.70 2.79
CA SER A 311 2.11 -18.53 2.09
C SER A 311 2.02 -17.46 1.02
N ASN A 312 3.07 -16.65 0.90
CA ASN A 312 3.30 -15.93 -0.35
C ASN A 312 3.86 -16.91 -1.39
N VAL A 313 3.60 -16.67 -2.68
CA VAL A 313 4.24 -17.38 -3.78
C VAL A 313 5.28 -16.47 -4.43
N VAL A 314 6.53 -16.92 -4.46
CA VAL A 314 7.69 -16.13 -4.88
C VAL A 314 8.44 -16.83 -6.01
N GLY A 315 8.45 -16.19 -7.18
CA GLY A 315 9.23 -16.59 -8.35
C GLY A 315 10.35 -15.60 -8.66
N LEU A 316 11.43 -16.08 -9.30
CA LEU A 316 12.57 -15.28 -9.72
C LEU A 316 12.89 -15.48 -11.20
N ILE A 317 12.94 -14.36 -11.91
CA ILE A 317 13.52 -14.26 -13.25
C ILE A 317 14.90 -13.63 -13.08
N GLU A 318 15.95 -14.44 -13.23
CA GLU A 318 17.33 -13.99 -13.01
C GLU A 318 17.78 -12.98 -14.08
N GLY A 319 18.37 -11.88 -13.62
CA GLY A 319 19.00 -10.87 -14.46
C GLY A 319 20.25 -11.38 -15.19
N SER A 320 20.56 -10.77 -16.32
CA SER A 320 21.70 -11.11 -17.18
C SER A 320 22.97 -10.33 -16.87
N ASP A 321 22.85 -9.16 -16.26
CA ASP A 321 24.00 -8.30 -15.98
C ASP A 321 24.69 -8.77 -14.70
N PRO A 322 26.01 -9.02 -14.70
CA PRO A 322 26.71 -9.60 -13.56
C PRO A 322 26.66 -8.74 -12.29
N THR A 323 26.48 -7.42 -12.44
CA THR A 323 26.41 -6.46 -11.34
C THR A 323 24.97 -6.13 -10.99
N LEU A 324 24.13 -5.84 -11.99
CA LEU A 324 22.76 -5.40 -11.76
C LEU A 324 21.82 -6.54 -11.34
N LYS A 325 22.13 -7.81 -11.64
CA LYS A 325 21.26 -8.94 -11.26
C LYS A 325 21.08 -9.12 -9.76
N ALA A 326 21.97 -8.56 -8.94
CA ALA A 326 21.82 -8.52 -7.48
C ALA A 326 20.74 -7.51 -7.02
N GLN A 327 20.37 -6.57 -7.88
CA GLN A 327 19.23 -5.70 -7.65
C GLN A 327 17.96 -6.37 -8.18
N THR A 328 16.86 -6.24 -7.43
CA THR A 328 15.57 -6.84 -7.80
C THR A 328 14.50 -5.78 -8.02
N ILE A 329 13.70 -5.98 -9.06
CA ILE A 329 12.41 -5.31 -9.25
C ILE A 329 11.33 -6.29 -8.79
N VAL A 330 10.51 -5.90 -7.81
CA VAL A 330 9.40 -6.74 -7.33
C VAL A 330 8.14 -6.36 -8.09
N LEU A 331 7.49 -7.34 -8.70
CA LEU A 331 6.12 -7.23 -9.19
C LEU A 331 5.22 -7.95 -8.19
N SER A 332 4.31 -7.22 -7.56
CA SER A 332 3.40 -7.78 -6.55
C SER A 332 1.94 -7.72 -6.98
N ALA A 333 1.16 -8.68 -6.50
CA ALA A 333 -0.31 -8.62 -6.46
C ALA A 333 -0.77 -9.57 -5.35
N HIS A 334 -1.90 -9.30 -4.70
CA HIS A 334 -2.45 -10.25 -3.74
C HIS A 334 -3.21 -11.37 -4.45
N LEU A 335 -3.24 -12.52 -3.79
CA LEU A 335 -3.85 -13.75 -4.29
C LEU A 335 -5.10 -14.13 -3.49
N ASP A 336 -5.19 -13.68 -2.24
CA ASP A 336 -6.30 -13.98 -1.35
C ASP A 336 -7.46 -13.02 -1.58
N HIS A 337 -8.67 -13.52 -1.40
CA HIS A 337 -9.84 -12.66 -1.32
C HIS A 337 -10.61 -12.97 -0.02
N LEU A 338 -11.89 -12.61 0.06
CA LEU A 338 -12.65 -12.64 1.32
C LEU A 338 -13.21 -14.01 1.70
N GLY A 339 -13.14 -15.02 0.83
CA GLY A 339 -13.71 -16.34 1.13
C GLY A 339 -15.24 -16.35 1.11
N ILE A 340 -15.83 -17.20 1.96
CA ILE A 340 -17.28 -17.42 2.00
C ILE A 340 -17.92 -16.55 3.08
N HIS A 341 -18.57 -15.46 2.67
CA HIS A 341 -19.25 -14.52 3.54
C HIS A 341 -20.58 -14.07 2.92
N GLY A 342 -21.63 -13.95 3.74
CA GLY A 342 -22.91 -13.42 3.29
C GLY A 342 -24.12 -14.21 3.79
N LYS A 343 -25.31 -13.66 3.54
CA LYS A 343 -26.60 -14.26 3.91
C LYS A 343 -27.43 -14.69 2.71
N ASP A 344 -27.04 -14.27 1.51
CA ASP A 344 -27.75 -14.54 0.26
C ASP A 344 -27.49 -15.97 -0.24
N ALA A 345 -28.11 -16.34 -1.36
CA ALA A 345 -27.97 -17.67 -1.94
C ALA A 345 -26.52 -17.94 -2.39
N ASP A 346 -25.91 -16.95 -3.05
CA ASP A 346 -24.49 -16.91 -3.29
C ASP A 346 -23.78 -16.17 -2.15
N LYS A 347 -22.70 -16.77 -1.66
CA LYS A 347 -21.91 -16.33 -0.51
C LYS A 347 -20.42 -16.37 -0.79
N ILE A 348 -20.00 -16.80 -1.98
CA ILE A 348 -18.59 -16.93 -2.30
C ILE A 348 -18.14 -15.58 -2.83
N ASN A 349 -17.11 -14.98 -2.24
CA ASN A 349 -16.51 -13.78 -2.80
C ASN A 349 -15.41 -14.25 -3.75
N ASN A 350 -15.74 -14.38 -5.03
CA ASN A 350 -14.86 -14.99 -6.02
C ASN A 350 -13.68 -14.11 -6.42
N GLY A 351 -13.83 -12.79 -6.43
CA GLY A 351 -12.71 -11.87 -6.65
C GLY A 351 -12.10 -11.97 -8.04
N ALA A 352 -12.92 -11.82 -9.08
CA ALA A 352 -12.47 -11.89 -10.47
C ALA A 352 -11.60 -10.69 -10.86
N LEU A 353 -12.02 -9.48 -10.50
CA LEU A 353 -11.21 -8.27 -10.66
C LEU A 353 -10.38 -8.01 -9.42
N ASP A 354 -10.97 -8.09 -8.23
CA ASP A 354 -10.31 -8.04 -6.92
C ASP A 354 -10.08 -9.46 -6.40
N ASN A 355 -9.12 -10.20 -6.90
CA ASN A 355 -7.80 -9.76 -7.37
C ASN A 355 -7.22 -10.66 -8.47
N ALA A 356 -8.00 -11.64 -8.95
CA ALA A 356 -7.52 -12.64 -9.89
C ALA A 356 -6.94 -12.00 -11.16
N SER A 357 -7.47 -10.83 -11.55
CA SER A 357 -6.99 -10.03 -12.68
C SER A 357 -5.53 -9.54 -12.51
N GLY A 358 -5.12 -9.15 -11.30
CA GLY A 358 -3.75 -8.74 -10.98
C GLY A 358 -2.76 -9.91 -11.07
N ILE A 359 -3.15 -11.07 -10.51
CA ILE A 359 -2.36 -12.31 -10.60
C ILE A 359 -2.26 -12.78 -12.06
N ALA A 360 -3.35 -12.79 -12.81
CA ALA A 360 -3.34 -13.14 -14.24
C ALA A 360 -2.39 -12.23 -15.04
N THR A 361 -2.43 -10.93 -14.77
CA THR A 361 -1.50 -9.95 -15.35
C THR A 361 -0.04 -10.30 -15.02
N MET A 362 0.26 -10.63 -13.77
CA MET A 362 1.61 -11.03 -13.34
C MET A 362 2.10 -12.30 -14.04
N LEU A 363 1.26 -13.33 -14.15
CA LEU A 363 1.58 -14.58 -14.86
C LEU A 363 1.89 -14.32 -16.33
N GLU A 364 1.14 -13.42 -16.95
CA GLU A 364 1.32 -13.06 -18.35
C GLU A 364 2.59 -12.23 -18.59
N VAL A 365 2.93 -11.32 -17.66
CA VAL A 365 4.22 -10.64 -17.65
C VAL A 365 5.37 -11.64 -17.49
N ALA A 366 5.24 -12.62 -16.61
CA ALA A 366 6.24 -13.67 -16.40
C ALA A 366 6.49 -14.46 -17.69
N ARG A 367 5.42 -14.88 -18.38
CA ARG A 367 5.49 -15.53 -19.70
C ARG A 367 6.27 -14.68 -20.70
N GLY A 368 5.96 -13.38 -20.77
CA GLY A 368 6.65 -12.45 -21.66
C GLY A 368 8.15 -12.36 -21.44
N PHE A 369 8.61 -12.35 -20.18
CA PHE A 369 10.05 -12.39 -19.88
C PHE A 369 10.71 -13.73 -20.17
N LYS A 370 9.98 -14.83 -20.04
CA LYS A 370 10.49 -16.18 -20.31
C LYS A 370 10.59 -16.46 -21.82
N GLU A 371 9.73 -15.87 -22.64
CA GLU A 371 9.77 -15.95 -24.10
C GLU A 371 10.69 -14.89 -24.74
N ALA A 372 11.02 -13.82 -24.00
CA ALA A 372 11.88 -12.76 -24.51
C ALA A 372 13.28 -13.28 -24.90
N LYS A 373 13.76 -12.85 -26.07
CA LYS A 373 15.11 -13.17 -26.56
C LYS A 373 16.22 -12.62 -25.66
N THR A 374 15.94 -11.55 -24.93
CA THR A 374 16.88 -10.91 -24.00
C THR A 374 16.34 -10.97 -22.59
N LYS A 375 17.17 -11.45 -21.67
CA LYS A 375 16.88 -11.40 -20.23
C LYS A 375 16.93 -9.94 -19.73
N PRO A 376 16.21 -9.60 -18.65
CA PRO A 376 16.39 -8.30 -17.99
C PRO A 376 17.81 -8.17 -17.43
N LYS A 377 18.29 -6.94 -17.21
CA LYS A 377 19.60 -6.72 -16.56
C LYS A 377 19.54 -6.98 -15.06
N ARG A 378 18.59 -6.34 -14.37
CA ARG A 378 18.22 -6.66 -12.98
C ARG A 378 17.38 -7.93 -12.92
N SER A 379 17.37 -8.58 -11.76
CA SER A 379 16.45 -9.70 -11.53
C SER A 379 15.04 -9.18 -11.27
N ILE A 380 14.03 -10.00 -11.58
CA ILE A 380 12.62 -9.69 -11.31
C ILE A 380 12.08 -10.73 -10.34
N VAL A 381 11.53 -10.25 -9.23
CA VAL A 381 10.78 -11.07 -8.27
C VAL A 381 9.30 -10.95 -8.62
N LEU A 382 8.65 -12.09 -8.81
CA LEU A 382 7.21 -12.22 -8.98
C LEU A 382 6.64 -12.64 -7.63
N LEU A 383 5.78 -11.81 -7.04
CA LEU A 383 5.31 -11.97 -5.67
C LEU A 383 3.78 -11.97 -5.62
N ALA A 384 3.18 -13.16 -5.50
CA ALA A 384 1.76 -13.28 -5.16
C ALA A 384 1.63 -13.35 -3.63
N VAL A 385 1.01 -12.35 -3.01
CA VAL A 385 0.94 -12.27 -1.54
C VAL A 385 -0.35 -12.86 -0.97
N THR A 386 -0.26 -13.33 0.28
CA THR A 386 -1.42 -13.71 1.11
C THR A 386 -1.83 -12.55 2.02
N ALA A 387 -3.05 -12.61 2.53
CA ALA A 387 -3.58 -11.81 3.63
C ALA A 387 -3.50 -10.29 3.38
N GLU A 388 -3.68 -9.87 2.13
CA GLU A 388 -3.85 -8.46 1.78
C GLU A 388 -5.15 -7.94 2.38
N GLU A 389 -6.23 -8.70 2.21
CA GLU A 389 -7.59 -8.36 2.67
C GLU A 389 -7.71 -8.22 4.18
N LYS A 390 -6.74 -8.78 4.90
CA LYS A 390 -6.63 -8.71 6.36
C LYS A 390 -5.69 -7.59 6.83
N GLY A 391 -5.11 -6.80 5.92
CA GLY A 391 -4.32 -5.61 6.24
C GLY A 391 -2.92 -5.51 5.61
N LEU A 392 -2.72 -6.04 4.40
CA LEU A 392 -1.43 -6.10 3.67
C LEU A 392 -0.39 -6.97 4.38
N ILE A 393 -0.80 -8.12 4.92
CA ILE A 393 0.01 -8.91 5.86
C ILE A 393 1.11 -9.69 5.14
N GLY A 394 0.81 -10.33 4.00
CA GLY A 394 1.82 -11.09 3.25
C GLY A 394 2.89 -10.20 2.65
N SER A 395 2.52 -9.04 2.12
CA SER A 395 3.49 -8.03 1.66
C SER A 395 4.28 -7.41 2.81
N GLU A 396 3.65 -7.18 3.98
CA GLU A 396 4.36 -6.75 5.18
C GLU A 396 5.41 -7.79 5.60
N TYR A 397 5.04 -9.06 5.64
CA TYR A 397 5.94 -10.13 5.99
C TYR A 397 7.11 -10.22 5.00
N PHE A 398 6.84 -10.19 3.69
CA PHE A 398 7.90 -10.23 2.67
C PHE A 398 8.81 -9.01 2.74
N ALA A 399 8.26 -7.80 2.91
CA ALA A 399 9.06 -6.57 2.97
C ALA A 399 9.97 -6.54 4.21
N ASN A 400 9.53 -7.13 5.33
CA ASN A 400 10.35 -7.27 6.53
C ASN A 400 11.37 -8.41 6.41
N ASN A 401 10.97 -9.54 5.83
CA ASN A 401 11.70 -10.81 5.78
C ASN A 401 11.83 -11.32 4.32
N PRO A 402 12.47 -10.58 3.40
CA PRO A 402 12.51 -11.00 2.01
C PRO A 402 13.39 -12.23 1.84
N THR A 403 12.99 -13.11 0.92
CA THR A 403 13.78 -14.29 0.50
C THR A 403 14.88 -13.95 -0.51
N VAL A 404 14.98 -12.67 -0.90
CA VAL A 404 16.07 -12.06 -1.66
C VAL A 404 16.82 -11.05 -0.79
N ASP A 405 17.98 -10.57 -1.23
CA ASP A 405 18.69 -9.53 -0.48
C ASP A 405 17.82 -8.26 -0.32
N LYS A 406 17.50 -7.94 0.95
CA LYS A 406 16.68 -6.78 1.32
C LYS A 406 17.31 -5.47 0.82
N ALA A 407 18.63 -5.35 0.84
CA ALA A 407 19.32 -4.16 0.35
C ALA A 407 19.35 -4.10 -1.20
N GLY A 408 19.12 -5.22 -1.87
CA GLY A 408 19.03 -5.35 -3.32
C GLY A 408 17.67 -4.98 -3.90
N ILE A 409 16.61 -4.92 -3.10
CA ILE A 409 15.26 -4.53 -3.58
C ILE A 409 15.30 -3.08 -4.05
N ALA A 410 15.18 -2.88 -5.36
CA ALA A 410 15.38 -1.60 -6.01
C ALA A 410 14.07 -0.85 -6.28
N ALA A 411 12.99 -1.57 -6.56
CA ALA A 411 11.65 -1.02 -6.70
C ALA A 411 10.58 -2.09 -6.49
N ASN A 412 9.35 -1.66 -6.17
CA ASN A 412 8.15 -2.48 -6.27
C ASN A 412 7.13 -1.85 -7.24
N VAL A 413 6.46 -2.68 -8.02
CA VAL A 413 5.32 -2.31 -8.86
C VAL A 413 4.18 -3.25 -8.48
N ASN A 414 3.16 -2.73 -7.80
CA ASN A 414 1.96 -3.49 -7.49
C ASN A 414 0.98 -3.43 -8.67
N LEU A 415 0.57 -4.61 -9.11
CA LEU A 415 -0.21 -4.84 -10.33
C LEU A 415 -1.70 -5.02 -10.05
N ASP A 416 -2.08 -5.00 -8.78
CA ASP A 416 -3.46 -5.12 -8.30
C ASP A 416 -4.00 -3.73 -7.93
N MET A 417 -5.24 -3.30 -8.25
CA MET A 417 -6.32 -4.03 -8.92
C MET A 417 -6.71 -3.36 -10.26
N PRO A 418 -6.46 -3.99 -11.42
CA PRO A 418 -6.89 -3.43 -12.69
C PRO A 418 -8.38 -3.67 -12.92
N ILE A 419 -9.17 -2.61 -13.06
CA ILE A 419 -10.58 -2.73 -13.43
C ILE A 419 -10.70 -2.88 -14.94
N LEU A 420 -10.90 -4.12 -15.39
CA LEU A 420 -10.92 -4.52 -16.79
C LEU A 420 -12.33 -4.48 -17.40
N LEU A 421 -13.12 -3.44 -17.10
CA LEU A 421 -14.50 -3.29 -17.60
C LEU A 421 -14.63 -2.28 -18.75
N TYR A 422 -13.51 -1.73 -19.24
CA TYR A 422 -13.46 -0.70 -20.27
C TYR A 422 -12.09 -0.68 -20.98
N ASP A 423 -12.04 -0.11 -22.18
CA ASP A 423 -10.81 0.02 -22.98
C ASP A 423 -9.96 1.21 -22.51
N PHE A 424 -9.17 1.06 -21.45
CA PHE A 424 -8.37 2.17 -20.91
C PHE A 424 -7.38 2.77 -21.93
N GLN A 425 -7.18 4.09 -21.85
CA GLN A 425 -6.22 4.83 -22.69
C GLN A 425 -4.98 5.33 -21.93
N ASP A 426 -5.04 5.23 -20.61
CA ASP A 426 -4.04 5.68 -19.66
C ASP A 426 -4.00 4.73 -18.47
N VAL A 427 -2.88 4.76 -17.75
CA VAL A 427 -2.76 4.15 -16.43
C VAL A 427 -2.57 5.25 -15.40
N ILE A 428 -2.97 4.93 -14.18
CA ILE A 428 -2.63 5.73 -13.00
C ILE A 428 -1.62 4.90 -12.22
N ALA A 429 -0.49 5.52 -11.90
CA ALA A 429 0.54 4.92 -11.06
C ALA A 429 0.65 5.75 -9.78
N PHE A 430 -0.05 5.33 -8.74
CA PHE A 430 0.04 5.96 -7.43
C PHE A 430 1.47 5.91 -6.93
N GLY A 431 2.04 7.06 -6.56
CA GLY A 431 3.45 7.21 -6.20
C GLY A 431 4.38 7.55 -7.38
N ALA A 432 3.88 7.72 -8.61
CA ALA A 432 4.72 8.07 -9.76
C ALA A 432 5.47 9.40 -9.59
N ASP A 433 4.85 10.39 -8.94
CA ASP A 433 5.44 11.70 -8.64
C ASP A 433 6.47 11.69 -7.49
N ARG A 434 6.58 10.56 -6.77
CA ARG A 434 7.46 10.41 -5.59
C ARG A 434 8.88 10.00 -5.92
N SER A 435 9.11 9.39 -7.08
CA SER A 435 10.38 8.72 -7.38
C SER A 435 10.72 8.73 -8.88
N THR A 436 11.91 8.25 -9.21
CA THR A 436 12.32 8.04 -10.61
C THR A 436 11.48 6.98 -11.35
N ILE A 437 10.60 6.26 -10.65
CA ILE A 437 9.69 5.27 -11.25
C ILE A 437 8.66 5.94 -12.15
N GLY A 438 8.11 7.11 -11.79
CA GLY A 438 7.08 7.77 -12.61
C GLY A 438 7.53 8.07 -14.04
N PRO A 439 8.68 8.73 -14.25
CA PRO A 439 9.23 8.92 -15.58
C PRO A 439 9.50 7.61 -16.34
N ALA A 440 9.88 6.53 -15.63
CA ALA A 440 10.05 5.21 -16.23
C ALA A 440 8.71 4.61 -16.68
N VAL A 441 7.67 4.71 -15.85
CA VAL A 441 6.29 4.30 -16.18
C VAL A 441 5.79 5.06 -17.41
N ALA A 442 5.96 6.39 -17.46
CA ALA A 442 5.52 7.20 -18.59
C ALA A 442 6.18 6.77 -19.91
N ARG A 443 7.50 6.53 -19.91
CA ARG A 443 8.22 6.03 -21.10
C ARG A 443 7.75 4.63 -21.51
N ALA A 444 7.56 3.74 -20.54
CA ALA A 444 7.13 2.36 -20.78
C ALA A 444 5.71 2.29 -21.35
N ALA A 445 4.75 2.95 -20.69
CA ALA A 445 3.36 3.01 -21.15
C ALA A 445 3.24 3.68 -22.53
N GLY A 446 4.01 4.74 -22.76
CA GLY A 446 4.06 5.44 -24.05
C GLY A 446 4.46 4.53 -25.23
N ARG A 447 5.31 3.51 -25.01
CA ARG A 447 5.66 2.51 -26.05
C ARG A 447 4.48 1.63 -26.46
N VAL A 448 3.45 1.52 -25.61
CA VAL A 448 2.21 0.77 -25.87
C VAL A 448 1.09 1.71 -26.38
N GLY A 449 1.38 3.02 -26.50
CA GLY A 449 0.36 4.03 -26.81
C GLY A 449 -0.63 4.24 -25.65
N VAL A 450 -0.16 4.09 -24.41
CA VAL A 450 -0.93 4.31 -23.18
C VAL A 450 -0.35 5.51 -22.43
N GLY A 451 -1.20 6.43 -22.00
CA GLY A 451 -0.80 7.59 -21.21
C GLY A 451 -0.50 7.25 -19.74
N LEU A 452 0.20 8.14 -19.05
CA LEU A 452 0.25 8.16 -17.59
C LEU A 452 -0.54 9.37 -17.11
N SER A 453 -1.57 9.13 -16.30
CA SER A 453 -2.37 10.18 -15.67
C SER A 453 -1.92 10.43 -14.23
N ALA A 454 -2.15 11.66 -13.77
CA ALA A 454 -2.05 11.98 -12.35
C ALA A 454 -3.15 11.24 -11.56
N ASP A 455 -3.00 11.19 -10.23
CA ASP A 455 -4.03 10.67 -9.34
C ASP A 455 -5.34 11.48 -9.49
N PRO A 456 -6.44 10.86 -9.95
CA PRO A 456 -7.73 11.54 -10.12
C PRO A 456 -8.55 11.60 -8.83
N MET A 457 -8.13 10.90 -7.77
CA MET A 457 -8.83 10.79 -6.49
C MET A 457 -7.85 11.03 -5.32
N PRO A 458 -7.12 12.16 -5.32
CA PRO A 458 -6.11 12.42 -4.31
C PRO A 458 -6.67 12.36 -2.90
N GLU A 459 -7.95 12.72 -2.69
CA GLU A 459 -8.67 12.67 -1.42
C GLU A 459 -8.75 11.28 -0.78
N GLU A 460 -8.63 10.21 -1.58
CA GLU A 460 -8.73 8.82 -1.14
C GLU A 460 -7.40 8.26 -0.59
N GLY A 461 -6.27 8.97 -0.82
CA GLY A 461 -4.96 8.60 -0.31
C GLY A 461 -4.48 7.22 -0.75
N LEU A 462 -4.83 6.80 -1.98
CA LEU A 462 -4.69 5.43 -2.48
C LEU A 462 -3.25 4.92 -2.53
N PHE A 463 -2.25 5.80 -2.65
CA PHE A 463 -0.83 5.46 -2.53
C PHE A 463 -0.47 4.74 -1.21
N THR A 464 -1.28 4.89 -0.15
CA THR A 464 -1.00 4.27 1.16
C THR A 464 -1.82 2.99 1.42
N ARG A 465 -2.62 2.53 0.45
CA ARG A 465 -3.75 1.61 0.66
C ARG A 465 -3.60 0.21 0.05
N SER A 466 -2.45 -0.14 -0.52
CA SER A 466 -2.20 -1.47 -1.11
C SER A 466 -0.76 -1.94 -0.87
N ASP A 467 -0.43 -3.18 -1.24
CA ASP A 467 0.79 -3.92 -0.87
C ASP A 467 2.11 -3.18 -1.10
N HIS A 468 2.20 -2.40 -2.17
CA HIS A 468 3.39 -1.57 -2.45
C HIS A 468 3.80 -0.70 -1.28
N TYR A 469 2.85 -0.23 -0.45
CA TYR A 469 3.14 0.65 0.66
C TYR A 469 3.98 -0.04 1.74
N ARG A 470 3.92 -1.37 1.87
CA ARG A 470 4.81 -2.12 2.77
C ARG A 470 6.26 -2.07 2.33
N PHE A 471 6.52 -1.92 1.04
CA PHE A 471 7.86 -1.67 0.50
C PHE A 471 8.28 -0.22 0.70
N VAL A 472 7.35 0.73 0.57
CA VAL A 472 7.57 2.16 0.90
C VAL A 472 8.02 2.32 2.36
N GLU A 473 7.35 1.65 3.30
CA GLU A 473 7.72 1.64 4.73
C GLU A 473 9.12 1.04 4.99
N GLN A 474 9.69 0.29 4.05
CA GLN A 474 11.07 -0.22 4.08
C GLN A 474 12.06 0.65 3.28
N GLY A 475 11.63 1.81 2.80
CA GLY A 475 12.43 2.75 2.03
C GLY A 475 12.60 2.40 0.55
N VAL A 476 11.83 1.44 0.03
CA VAL A 476 11.87 1.03 -1.39
C VAL A 476 10.91 1.91 -2.21
N PRO A 477 11.39 2.61 -3.25
CA PRO A 477 10.52 3.33 -4.19
C PRO A 477 9.51 2.36 -4.82
N SER A 478 8.22 2.70 -4.73
CA SER A 478 7.17 1.77 -5.15
C SER A 478 6.00 2.50 -5.79
N VAL A 479 5.25 1.80 -6.64
CA VAL A 479 4.02 2.31 -7.26
C VAL A 479 2.91 1.26 -7.27
N PHE A 480 1.65 1.71 -7.19
CA PHE A 480 0.46 0.90 -7.43
C PHE A 480 -0.19 1.33 -8.75
N LEU A 481 -0.34 0.38 -9.68
CA LEU A 481 -0.85 0.60 -11.03
C LEU A 481 -2.31 0.20 -11.14
N MET A 482 -3.12 1.10 -11.72
CA MET A 482 -4.49 0.79 -12.15
C MET A 482 -4.80 1.37 -13.53
N THR A 483 -5.88 0.89 -14.13
CA THR A 483 -6.44 1.44 -15.38
C THR A 483 -6.97 2.86 -15.14
N GLY A 484 -6.66 3.76 -16.07
CA GLY A 484 -6.93 5.19 -15.96
C GLY A 484 -8.31 5.63 -16.48
N PHE A 485 -8.63 6.90 -16.25
CA PHE A 485 -9.99 7.44 -16.44
C PHE A 485 -10.18 8.22 -17.74
N LYS A 486 -9.13 8.41 -18.54
CA LYS A 486 -9.10 9.39 -19.64
C LYS A 486 -10.18 9.19 -20.70
N ASN A 487 -10.68 7.97 -20.87
CA ASN A 487 -11.75 7.65 -21.81
C ASN A 487 -13.11 7.39 -21.14
N GLY A 488 -13.35 7.93 -19.95
CA GLY A 488 -14.59 7.71 -19.19
C GLY A 488 -14.56 6.45 -18.31
N GLY A 489 -13.38 5.82 -18.15
CA GLY A 489 -13.16 4.66 -17.29
C GLY A 489 -13.53 4.89 -15.82
N GLU A 490 -13.58 6.15 -15.39
CA GLU A 490 -14.03 6.56 -14.05
C GLU A 490 -15.40 5.96 -13.69
N LYS A 491 -16.35 5.96 -14.63
CA LYS A 491 -17.69 5.40 -14.38
C LYS A 491 -17.59 3.91 -14.10
N GLY A 492 -16.89 3.15 -14.96
CA GLY A 492 -16.73 1.71 -14.79
C GLY A 492 -16.01 1.36 -13.49
N PHE A 493 -14.98 2.13 -13.13
CA PHE A 493 -14.25 1.99 -11.88
C PHE A 493 -15.14 2.28 -10.65
N LYS A 494 -15.82 3.43 -10.61
CA LYS A 494 -16.67 3.82 -9.49
C LYS A 494 -17.89 2.91 -9.33
N ASP A 495 -18.49 2.49 -10.44
CA ASP A 495 -19.60 1.53 -10.42
C ASP A 495 -19.12 0.21 -9.81
N PHE A 496 -17.99 -0.34 -10.27
CA PHE A 496 -17.42 -1.56 -9.71
C PHE A 496 -17.21 -1.45 -8.19
N LEU A 497 -16.58 -0.37 -7.72
CA LEU A 497 -16.37 -0.15 -6.28
C LEU A 497 -17.67 -0.04 -5.48
N ALA A 498 -18.73 0.51 -6.07
CA ALA A 498 -20.02 0.65 -5.40
C ALA A 498 -20.82 -0.67 -5.38
N THR A 499 -20.75 -1.45 -6.45
CA THR A 499 -21.68 -2.57 -6.68
C THR A 499 -21.08 -3.95 -6.57
N HIS A 500 -19.79 -4.15 -6.86
CA HIS A 500 -19.15 -5.48 -6.98
C HIS A 500 -17.98 -5.69 -6.02
N TYR A 501 -17.18 -4.66 -5.74
CA TYR A 501 -16.01 -4.75 -4.87
C TYR A 501 -16.35 -5.35 -3.50
N HIS A 502 -15.58 -6.36 -3.09
CA HIS A 502 -15.76 -7.11 -1.84
C HIS A 502 -17.14 -7.78 -1.71
N LYS A 503 -17.71 -8.25 -2.82
CA LYS A 503 -19.01 -8.92 -2.85
C LYS A 503 -18.97 -10.16 -3.76
N PRO A 504 -19.94 -11.09 -3.60
CA PRO A 504 -20.05 -12.26 -4.47
C PRO A 504 -20.19 -11.93 -5.96
N THR A 505 -20.70 -10.74 -6.29
CA THR A 505 -20.87 -10.28 -7.67
C THR A 505 -19.57 -9.79 -8.34
N ASP A 506 -18.42 -9.84 -7.67
CA ASP A 506 -17.11 -9.79 -8.35
C ASP A 506 -16.72 -11.18 -8.86
N ASP A 507 -17.40 -11.62 -9.91
CA ASP A 507 -17.30 -12.95 -10.49
C ASP A 507 -17.15 -12.90 -12.02
N LEU A 508 -17.22 -14.08 -12.66
CA LEU A 508 -17.10 -14.22 -14.11
C LEU A 508 -18.34 -13.76 -14.90
N ASN A 509 -19.44 -13.38 -14.23
CA ASN A 509 -20.62 -12.82 -14.89
C ASN A 509 -20.44 -11.35 -15.25
N LEU A 510 -19.41 -10.70 -14.68
CA LEU A 510 -18.99 -9.38 -15.11
C LEU A 510 -18.59 -9.36 -16.60
N PRO A 511 -18.85 -8.27 -17.32
CA PRO A 511 -18.43 -8.11 -18.72
C PRO A 511 -16.93 -7.78 -18.81
N ILE A 512 -16.08 -8.69 -18.33
CA ILE A 512 -14.63 -8.50 -18.28
C ILE A 512 -14.07 -8.42 -19.69
N ASN A 513 -13.40 -7.32 -20.00
CA ASN A 513 -12.68 -7.08 -21.23
C ASN A 513 -11.26 -7.65 -21.14
N TYR A 514 -11.12 -8.90 -21.56
CA TYR A 514 -9.84 -9.61 -21.54
C TYR A 514 -8.79 -9.05 -22.52
N GLU A 515 -9.21 -8.33 -23.57
CA GLU A 515 -8.29 -7.61 -24.45
C GLU A 515 -7.67 -6.41 -23.75
N ALA A 516 -8.46 -5.68 -22.94
CA ALA A 516 -7.92 -4.69 -22.02
C ALA A 516 -6.95 -5.34 -21.01
N GLY A 517 -7.28 -6.53 -20.49
CA GLY A 517 -6.36 -7.32 -19.65
C GLY A 517 -5.02 -7.61 -20.32
N ALA A 518 -5.04 -8.09 -21.56
CA ALA A 518 -3.83 -8.33 -22.36
C ALA A 518 -3.03 -7.02 -22.59
N ARG A 519 -3.72 -5.93 -22.93
CA ARG A 519 -3.10 -4.60 -23.07
C ARG A 519 -2.44 -4.13 -21.76
N PHE A 520 -3.09 -4.35 -20.62
CA PHE A 520 -2.56 -4.01 -19.30
C PHE A 520 -1.32 -4.85 -18.96
N ALA A 521 -1.33 -6.15 -19.26
CA ALA A 521 -0.15 -7.02 -19.12
C ALA A 521 1.04 -6.54 -19.97
N LEU A 522 0.78 -6.07 -21.20
CA LEU A 522 1.84 -5.50 -22.05
C LEU A 522 2.41 -4.19 -21.47
N VAL A 523 1.58 -3.31 -20.93
CA VAL A 523 2.05 -2.10 -20.23
C VAL A 523 2.94 -2.48 -19.03
N ASN A 524 2.49 -3.42 -18.20
CA ASN A 524 3.27 -3.86 -17.03
C ASN A 524 4.56 -4.59 -17.39
N TYR A 525 4.57 -5.38 -18.46
CA TYR A 525 5.80 -5.96 -19.02
C TYR A 525 6.79 -4.87 -19.42
N GLN A 526 6.33 -3.81 -20.09
CA GLN A 526 7.17 -2.68 -20.49
C GLN A 526 7.71 -1.90 -19.30
N ILE A 527 6.90 -1.72 -18.25
CA ILE A 527 7.31 -1.03 -17.00
C ILE A 527 8.39 -1.86 -16.30
N ALA A 528 8.14 -3.14 -16.08
CA ALA A 528 9.10 -4.06 -15.46
C ALA A 528 10.41 -4.10 -16.25
N ARG A 529 10.33 -4.14 -17.59
CA ARG A 529 11.48 -4.13 -18.50
C ARG A 529 12.27 -2.82 -18.40
N GLU A 530 11.60 -1.67 -18.41
CA GLU A 530 12.22 -0.34 -18.27
C GLU A 530 13.00 -0.25 -16.94
N LEU A 531 12.36 -0.61 -15.83
CA LEU A 531 12.97 -0.56 -14.50
C LEU A 531 14.12 -1.55 -14.35
N ALA A 532 13.99 -2.74 -14.95
CA ALA A 532 15.03 -3.74 -14.89
C ALA A 532 16.26 -3.38 -15.74
N ASP A 533 16.08 -2.64 -16.84
CA ASP A 533 17.15 -2.34 -17.80
C ASP A 533 17.73 -0.92 -17.68
N MET A 534 17.06 0.01 -16.97
CA MET A 534 17.56 1.37 -16.77
C MET A 534 18.93 1.37 -16.06
N PRO A 535 19.91 2.20 -16.46
CA PRO A 535 21.24 2.15 -15.85
C PRO A 535 21.24 2.50 -14.35
N ALA A 536 20.53 3.58 -13.99
CA ALA A 536 20.43 4.01 -12.60
C ALA A 536 19.52 3.08 -11.79
N ARG A 537 19.81 2.91 -10.50
CA ARG A 537 18.88 2.28 -9.56
C ARG A 537 17.67 3.22 -9.36
N PRO A 538 16.42 2.72 -9.37
CA PRO A 538 15.27 3.51 -8.97
C PRO A 538 15.48 4.15 -7.59
N ALA A 539 15.10 5.41 -7.44
CA ALA A 539 15.34 6.20 -6.24
C ALA A 539 14.20 7.20 -5.98
N TRP A 540 14.01 7.56 -4.71
CA TRP A 540 13.12 8.65 -4.30
C TRP A 540 13.57 9.99 -4.88
N ASN A 541 12.61 10.87 -5.12
CA ASN A 541 12.91 12.26 -5.47
C ASN A 541 13.55 12.96 -4.27
N LYS A 542 14.48 13.87 -4.53
CA LYS A 542 15.15 14.63 -3.47
C LYS A 542 14.11 15.44 -2.68
N GLY A 543 14.09 15.26 -1.36
CA GLY A 543 13.15 15.95 -0.47
C GLY A 543 11.74 15.36 -0.46
N ASP A 544 11.51 14.20 -1.11
CA ASP A 544 10.25 13.50 -0.96
C ASP A 544 10.00 13.12 0.51
N PHE A 545 8.74 13.26 0.93
CA PHE A 545 8.31 13.00 2.31
C PHE A 545 8.58 11.55 2.72
N PHE A 546 8.14 10.57 1.93
CA PHE A 546 8.30 9.15 2.26
C PHE A 546 9.74 8.69 2.08
N GLY A 547 10.44 9.22 1.07
CA GLY A 547 11.88 9.04 0.92
C GLY A 547 12.69 9.55 2.12
N THR A 548 12.27 10.65 2.75
CA THR A 548 12.93 11.18 3.95
C THR A 548 12.54 10.41 5.22
N LEU A 549 11.27 9.99 5.31
CA LEU A 549 10.72 9.30 6.46
C LEU A 549 11.23 7.85 6.58
N PHE A 550 11.27 7.12 5.46
CA PHE A 550 11.59 5.68 5.43
C PHE A 550 12.89 5.36 4.69
N GLY A 551 13.40 6.27 3.87
CA GLY A 551 14.67 6.07 3.18
C GLY A 551 15.81 5.90 4.18
N LYS A 552 16.75 5.02 3.84
CA LYS A 552 17.95 4.83 4.65
C LYS A 552 18.78 6.12 4.63
N LYS A 553 19.19 6.60 5.80
CA LYS A 553 20.26 7.59 5.93
C LYS A 553 21.60 6.99 5.51
#